data_AF-A0A1Q7TTA6-F1
#
_entry.id   AF-A0A1Q7TTA6-F1
#
_cell.length_a   1.000
_cell.length_b   1.000
_cell.length_c   1.000
_cell.angle_alpha   90.00
_cell.angle_beta   90.00
_cell.angle_gamma   90.00
#
_symmetry.space_group_name_H-M   'P 1'
#
loop_
_entity.id
_entity.type
_entity.pdbx_description
1 polymer ?
#
loop_
_entity_poly.entity_id
_entity_poly.type
_entity_poly.pdbx_seq_one_letter_code
_entity_poly.pdbx_strand_id
1 'polypeptide(L)'
;MQADAGVRQRGLLDRRIAFADTERAANYVFPFIDRRWRVPFIVVDLSMGPPCVLEVPIRVDQYRFRTPLGTSDLRRIESVPLDELAKLVHYDPWWMFRRVSGVDQAWIEAVFATNIATPFRHGGITHRVRDLVFSANLDRLEAVEAKRGAFHAVTFHPGDIELLALRSSPPARADFVRTRVAKAL
;
A
#
# COMPACT_ATOMS: atom_id res chain seq x y z
N MET A 1 20.80 -10.38 21.21
CA MET A 1 20.17 -9.31 20.43
C MET A 1 19.76 -9.88 19.09
N GLN A 2 18.49 -10.22 18.93
CA GLN A 2 17.95 -10.71 17.66
C GLN A 2 17.58 -9.47 16.84
N ALA A 3 18.18 -9.30 15.66
CA ALA A 3 17.91 -8.17 14.79
C ALA A 3 16.41 -8.08 14.47
N ASP A 4 15.90 -6.86 14.51
CA ASP A 4 14.55 -6.46 14.13
C ASP A 4 14.04 -7.25 12.92
N ALA A 5 13.08 -8.14 13.13
CA ALA A 5 12.26 -8.62 12.04
C ALA A 5 11.41 -7.42 11.57
N GLY A 6 11.78 -6.82 10.44
CA GLY A 6 11.08 -5.66 9.88
C GLY A 6 9.56 -5.85 9.81
N VAL A 7 8.82 -4.75 9.81
CA VAL A 7 7.37 -4.75 9.88
C VAL A 7 6.77 -5.15 8.53
N ARG A 8 6.08 -6.28 8.51
CA ARG A 8 5.39 -6.78 7.32
C ARG A 8 4.11 -6.00 7.06
N GLN A 9 3.80 -5.68 5.80
CA GLN A 9 2.57 -4.96 5.44
C GLN A 9 1.31 -5.70 5.89
N ARG A 10 1.29 -7.03 5.76
CA ARG A 10 0.17 -7.85 6.23
C ARG A 10 -0.05 -7.75 7.74
N GLY A 11 0.99 -7.37 8.49
CA GLY A 11 0.93 -7.06 9.92
C GLY A 11 0.43 -5.65 10.25
N LEU A 12 0.13 -4.82 9.24
CA LEU A 12 -0.41 -3.46 9.43
C LEU A 12 -1.95 -3.39 9.43
N LEU A 13 -2.61 -4.53 9.24
CA LEU A 13 -4.08 -4.64 9.18
C LEU A 13 -4.71 -4.64 10.58
N ASP A 14 -5.92 -4.07 10.67
CA ASP A 14 -6.76 -4.07 11.88
C ASP A 14 -5.99 -3.62 13.12
N ARG A 15 -5.33 -2.45 13.03
CA ARG A 15 -4.48 -1.90 14.08
C ARG A 15 -5.10 -0.66 14.70
N ARG A 16 -4.63 -0.32 15.90
CA ARG A 16 -4.96 0.93 16.57
C ARG A 16 -3.81 1.90 16.42
N ILE A 17 -4.11 3.14 16.03
CA ILE A 17 -3.17 4.24 15.93
C ILE A 17 -3.40 5.16 17.12
N ALA A 18 -2.39 5.28 17.98
CA ALA A 18 -2.33 6.27 19.03
C ALA A 18 -1.73 7.56 18.46
N PHE A 19 -2.60 8.54 18.28
CA PHE A 19 -2.27 9.94 17.99
C PHE A 19 -1.97 10.67 19.31
N ALA A 20 -1.45 11.89 19.22
CA ALA A 20 -1.16 12.71 20.40
C ALA A 20 -2.42 13.08 21.21
N ASP A 21 -3.58 13.17 20.54
CA ASP A 21 -4.86 13.61 21.10
C ASP A 21 -5.84 12.47 21.35
N THR A 22 -5.73 11.34 20.65
CA THR A 22 -6.69 10.24 20.76
C THR A 22 -6.15 8.91 20.19
N GLU A 23 -6.94 7.85 20.31
CA GLU A 23 -6.65 6.56 19.70
C GLU A 23 -7.78 6.18 18.71
N ARG A 24 -7.41 5.79 17.49
CA ARG A 24 -8.35 5.39 16.44
C ARG A 24 -8.05 3.99 15.93
N ALA A 25 -9.09 3.26 15.54
CA ALA A 25 -8.94 2.03 14.79
C ALA A 25 -8.71 2.35 13.31
N ALA A 26 -7.75 1.67 12.71
CA ALA A 26 -7.48 1.67 11.28
C ALA A 26 -7.83 0.29 10.72
N ASN A 27 -8.73 0.26 9.74
CA ASN A 27 -9.03 -0.96 8.99
C ASN A 27 -7.80 -1.33 8.16
N TYR A 28 -7.19 -0.33 7.50
CA TYR A 28 -6.01 -0.51 6.66
C TYR A 28 -5.00 0.64 6.81
N VAL A 29 -3.74 0.28 6.64
CA VAL A 29 -2.59 1.20 6.57
C VAL A 29 -1.79 0.87 5.31
N PHE A 30 -1.67 1.84 4.39
CA PHE A 30 -0.97 1.71 3.12
C PHE A 30 0.22 2.65 3.06
N PRO A 31 1.45 2.15 3.30
CA PRO A 31 2.64 2.92 3.01
C PRO A 31 2.79 3.13 1.50
N PHE A 32 3.05 4.37 1.10
CA PHE A 32 3.49 4.70 -0.26
C PHE A 32 5.01 4.82 -0.26
N ILE A 33 5.66 4.28 -1.29
CA ILE A 33 7.11 4.14 -1.36
C ILE A 33 7.66 4.86 -2.59
N ASP A 34 8.67 5.68 -2.41
CA ASP A 34 9.36 6.37 -3.51
C ASP A 34 10.43 5.49 -4.17
N ARG A 35 11.00 5.98 -5.28
CA ARG A 35 12.11 5.31 -5.98
C ARG A 35 13.37 5.09 -5.13
N ARG A 36 13.51 5.80 -4.01
CA ARG A 36 14.62 5.69 -3.04
C ARG A 36 14.28 4.75 -1.89
N TRP A 37 13.19 3.99 -2.01
CA TRP A 37 12.68 3.07 -0.99
C TRP A 37 12.27 3.77 0.32
N ARG A 38 12.05 5.09 0.29
CA ARG A 38 11.54 5.86 1.43
C ARG A 38 10.03 5.83 1.42
N VAL A 39 9.44 5.92 2.61
CA VAL A 39 8.00 6.08 2.79
C VAL A 39 7.72 7.55 3.09
N PRO A 40 7.38 8.39 2.10
CA PRO A 40 7.08 9.81 2.36
C PRO A 40 5.80 10.01 3.18
N PHE A 41 4.82 9.11 3.04
CA PHE A 41 3.59 9.13 3.81
C PHE A 41 2.93 7.76 3.80
N ILE A 42 1.95 7.61 4.69
CA ILE A 42 1.02 6.49 4.66
C ILE A 42 -0.41 6.98 4.43
N VAL A 43 -1.23 6.14 3.81
CA VAL A 43 -2.67 6.32 3.79
C VAL A 43 -3.29 5.43 4.86
N VAL A 44 -4.17 6.00 5.67
CA VAL A 44 -4.91 5.31 6.72
C VAL A 44 -6.40 5.31 6.38
N ASP A 45 -6.99 4.11 6.34
CA ASP A 45 -8.44 3.95 6.32
C ASP A 45 -8.92 3.79 7.76
N LEU A 46 -9.35 4.90 8.36
CA LEU A 46 -9.93 4.90 9.68
C LEU A 46 -11.40 4.46 9.58
N SER A 47 -11.93 3.79 10.60
CA SER A 47 -13.33 3.29 10.56
C SER A 47 -14.42 4.37 10.42
N MET A 48 -14.05 5.65 10.33
CA MET A 48 -14.93 6.81 10.23
C MET A 48 -14.45 7.75 9.12
N GLY A 49 -15.17 7.80 7.99
CA GLY A 49 -14.92 8.76 6.90
C GLY A 49 -14.05 8.22 5.77
N PRO A 50 -13.68 9.08 4.79
CA PRO A 50 -12.78 8.70 3.71
C PRO A 50 -11.35 8.48 4.24
N PRO A 51 -10.51 7.71 3.53
CA PRO A 51 -9.11 7.53 3.87
C PRO A 51 -8.37 8.87 3.95
N CYS A 52 -7.37 8.93 4.84
CA CYS A 52 -6.58 10.13 5.09
C CYS A 52 -5.09 9.85 4.90
N VAL A 53 -4.31 10.89 4.68
CA VAL A 53 -2.85 10.86 4.65
C VAL A 53 -2.31 11.21 6.02
N LEU A 54 -1.35 10.41 6.48
CA LEU A 54 -0.58 10.62 7.68
C LEU A 54 0.92 10.66 7.33
N GLU A 55 1.61 11.71 7.77
CA GLU A 55 3.05 11.85 7.59
C GLU A 55 3.82 10.93 8.54
N VAL A 56 4.98 10.46 8.08
CA VAL A 56 5.91 9.63 8.85
C VAL A 56 6.80 10.53 9.74
N PRO A 57 7.41 10.03 10.84
CA PRO A 57 7.52 8.63 11.26
C PRO A 57 6.32 8.11 12.05
N ILE A 58 6.06 6.80 11.90
CA ILE A 58 5.05 6.08 12.69
C ILE A 58 5.72 4.87 13.29
N ARG A 59 5.83 4.85 14.62
CA ARG A 59 6.45 3.74 15.32
C ARG A 59 5.48 2.58 15.43
N VAL A 60 5.96 1.39 15.13
CA VAL A 60 5.22 0.15 15.32
C VAL A 60 5.61 -0.44 16.67
N ASP A 61 4.68 -0.35 17.62
CA ASP A 61 4.70 -1.08 18.88
C ASP A 61 3.84 -2.34 18.70
N GLN A 62 4.13 -3.44 19.41
CA GLN A 62 3.64 -4.81 19.11
C GLN A 62 2.13 -4.91 18.85
N TYR A 63 1.32 -4.00 19.41
CA TYR A 63 -0.13 -3.96 19.23
C TYR A 63 -0.67 -2.62 18.71
N ARG A 64 0.17 -1.59 18.54
CA ARG A 64 -0.27 -0.22 18.23
C ARG A 64 0.73 0.51 17.34
N PHE A 65 0.20 1.34 16.44
CA PHE A 65 1.00 2.39 15.82
C PHE A 65 0.99 3.63 16.72
N ARG A 66 2.11 4.33 16.81
CA ARG A 66 2.22 5.59 17.55
C ARG A 66 2.77 6.68 16.65
N THR A 67 2.12 7.83 16.67
CA THR A 67 2.56 9.04 15.99
C THR A 67 2.48 10.23 16.95
N PRO A 68 3.44 11.17 16.90
CA PRO A 68 3.35 12.42 17.67
C PRO A 68 2.31 13.40 17.08
N LEU A 69 1.74 13.10 15.92
CA LEU A 69 0.73 13.92 15.27
C LEU A 69 -0.64 13.75 15.94
N GLY A 70 -1.44 14.81 15.94
CA GLY A 70 -2.85 14.78 16.34
C GLY A 70 -3.75 14.38 15.18
N THR A 71 -5.00 14.04 15.46
CA THR A 71 -5.98 13.73 14.39
C THR A 71 -6.30 14.92 13.49
N SER A 72 -6.09 16.15 13.97
CA SER A 72 -6.21 17.38 13.17
C SER A 72 -5.13 17.52 12.10
N ASP A 73 -4.01 16.80 12.22
CA ASP A 73 -2.92 16.80 11.23
C ASP A 73 -3.19 15.83 10.07
N LEU A 74 -4.25 15.01 10.17
CA LEU A 74 -4.68 14.15 9.08
C LEU A 74 -5.17 15.01 7.91
N ARG A 75 -4.60 14.76 6.74
CA ARG A 75 -5.02 15.43 5.51
C ARG A 75 -5.91 14.50 4.71
N ARG A 76 -6.82 15.10 3.94
CA ARG A 76 -7.55 14.36 2.91
C ARG A 76 -6.57 13.71 1.95
N ILE A 77 -6.93 12.54 1.45
CA ILE A 77 -6.05 11.79 0.58
C ILE A 77 -5.71 12.54 -0.72
N GLU A 78 -6.65 13.34 -1.22
CA GLU A 78 -6.51 14.21 -2.39
C GLU A 78 -5.60 15.42 -2.18
N SER A 79 -5.11 15.63 -0.96
CA SER A 79 -4.04 16.63 -0.72
C SER A 79 -2.72 16.22 -1.36
N VAL A 80 -2.54 14.95 -1.73
CA VAL A 80 -1.39 14.47 -2.49
C VAL A 80 -1.65 14.71 -3.98
N PRO A 81 -0.86 15.58 -4.64
CA PRO A 81 -1.00 15.83 -6.07
C PRO A 81 -0.81 14.57 -6.92
N LEU A 82 -1.54 14.46 -8.03
CA LEU A 82 -1.51 13.28 -8.89
C LEU A 82 -0.12 13.03 -9.50
N ASP A 83 0.64 14.09 -9.79
CA ASP A 83 2.00 14.01 -10.31
C ASP A 83 3.00 13.53 -9.25
N GLU A 84 2.79 13.85 -7.97
CA GLU A 84 3.56 13.29 -6.86
C GLU A 84 3.19 11.82 -6.64
N LEU A 85 1.90 11.49 -6.68
CA LEU A 85 1.43 10.11 -6.57
C LEU A 85 2.03 9.23 -7.67
N ALA A 86 2.14 9.75 -8.90
CA ALA A 86 2.77 9.08 -10.03
C ALA A 86 4.27 8.76 -9.81
N LYS A 87 4.92 9.27 -8.77
CA LYS A 87 6.32 8.96 -8.40
C LYS A 87 6.43 7.88 -7.30
N LEU A 88 5.31 7.33 -6.84
CA LEU A 88 5.24 6.37 -5.73
C LEU A 88 4.68 5.00 -6.11
N VAL A 89 4.99 3.97 -5.33
CA VAL A 89 4.33 2.67 -5.39
C VAL A 89 3.62 2.37 -4.09
N HIS A 90 2.60 1.53 -4.14
CA HIS A 90 2.04 0.89 -2.95
C HIS A 90 1.67 -0.55 -3.29
N TYR A 91 1.47 -1.38 -2.28
CA TYR A 91 0.98 -2.75 -2.47
C TYR A 91 -0.42 -2.85 -1.88
N ASP A 92 -1.41 -3.09 -2.74
CA ASP A 92 -2.79 -3.39 -2.33
C ASP A 92 -3.26 -4.67 -3.02
N PRO A 93 -2.99 -5.86 -2.43
CA PRO A 93 -3.37 -7.13 -3.02
C PRO A 93 -4.87 -7.42 -2.94
N TRP A 94 -5.62 -6.66 -2.13
CA TRP A 94 -7.06 -6.86 -1.91
C TRP A 94 -7.93 -5.85 -2.65
N TRP A 95 -7.32 -4.88 -3.35
CA TRP A 95 -8.00 -3.82 -4.09
C TRP A 95 -8.95 -3.02 -3.19
N MET A 96 -8.51 -2.72 -1.96
CA MET A 96 -9.26 -1.94 -0.98
C MET A 96 -9.67 -0.57 -1.52
N PHE A 97 -8.79 0.09 -2.29
CA PHE A 97 -9.09 1.38 -2.90
C PHE A 97 -10.28 1.35 -3.88
N ARG A 98 -10.69 0.18 -4.41
CA ARG A 98 -11.89 0.08 -5.29
C ARG A 98 -13.19 0.32 -4.56
N ARG A 99 -13.20 0.22 -3.24
CA ARG A 99 -14.40 0.29 -2.40
C ARG A 99 -14.49 1.59 -1.61
N VAL A 100 -13.54 2.50 -1.81
CA VAL A 100 -13.50 3.78 -1.11
C VAL A 100 -14.56 4.71 -1.68
N SER A 101 -15.32 5.34 -0.78
CA SER A 101 -16.31 6.36 -1.11
C SER A 101 -15.81 7.74 -0.66
N GLY A 102 -16.34 8.80 -1.27
CA GLY A 102 -15.99 10.18 -0.92
C GLY A 102 -14.60 10.62 -1.36
N VAL A 103 -13.97 9.89 -2.29
CA VAL A 103 -12.69 10.23 -2.91
C VAL A 103 -12.87 10.48 -4.41
N ASP A 104 -12.17 11.49 -4.93
CA ASP A 104 -12.20 11.82 -6.36
C ASP A 104 -11.77 10.64 -7.25
N GLN A 105 -12.50 10.45 -8.35
CA GLN A 105 -12.30 9.32 -9.26
C GLN A 105 -10.92 9.37 -9.96
N ALA A 106 -10.42 10.54 -10.33
CA ALA A 106 -9.10 10.66 -10.94
C ALA A 106 -8.01 10.28 -9.95
N TRP A 107 -8.22 10.60 -8.66
CA TRP A 107 -7.32 10.19 -7.59
C TRP A 107 -7.32 8.66 -7.40
N ILE A 108 -8.51 8.03 -7.39
CA ILE A 108 -8.65 6.57 -7.32
C ILE A 108 -7.92 5.88 -8.51
N GLU A 109 -8.09 6.40 -9.72
CA GLU A 109 -7.43 5.87 -10.92
C GLU A 109 -5.90 6.03 -10.84
N ALA A 110 -5.42 7.18 -10.39
CA ALA A 110 -4.00 7.42 -10.19
C ALA A 110 -3.40 6.47 -9.14
N VAL A 111 -4.13 6.17 -8.05
CA VAL A 111 -3.67 5.17 -7.08
C VAL A 111 -3.53 3.80 -7.71
N PHE A 112 -4.49 3.33 -8.51
CA PHE A 112 -4.34 2.02 -9.12
C PHE A 112 -3.11 1.91 -10.01
N ALA A 113 -2.69 2.99 -10.67
CA ALA A 113 -1.46 3.02 -11.44
C ALA A 113 -0.19 2.88 -10.59
N THR A 114 -0.27 3.14 -9.27
CA THR A 114 0.85 2.95 -8.33
C THR A 114 0.90 1.56 -7.70
N ASN A 115 -0.12 0.71 -7.90
CA ASN A 115 -0.20 -0.59 -7.23
C ASN A 115 0.76 -1.62 -7.86
N ILE A 116 1.55 -2.30 -7.02
CA ILE A 116 2.51 -3.35 -7.43
C ILE A 116 2.03 -4.77 -7.11
N ALA A 117 0.73 -4.96 -6.85
CA ALA A 117 0.16 -6.28 -6.54
C ALA A 117 0.15 -7.26 -7.71
N THR A 118 0.30 -6.76 -8.93
CA THR A 118 0.38 -7.53 -10.17
C THR A 118 1.72 -8.25 -10.32
N PRO A 119 1.77 -9.40 -11.02
CA PRO A 119 3.04 -10.04 -11.37
C PRO A 119 3.94 -9.11 -12.20
N PHE A 120 5.26 -9.19 -11.99
CA PHE A 120 6.27 -8.43 -12.72
C PHE A 120 7.37 -9.35 -13.23
N ARG A 121 8.17 -8.90 -14.21
CA ARG A 121 9.31 -9.66 -14.74
C ARG A 121 10.63 -9.08 -14.23
N HIS A 122 11.52 -9.94 -13.78
CA HIS A 122 12.89 -9.59 -13.39
C HIS A 122 13.82 -10.74 -13.76
N GLY A 123 14.97 -10.46 -14.38
CA GLY A 123 15.92 -11.51 -14.82
C GLY A 123 15.28 -12.56 -15.75
N GLY A 124 14.32 -12.16 -16.60
CA GLY A 124 13.58 -13.07 -17.48
C GLY A 124 12.49 -13.91 -16.79
N ILE A 125 12.38 -13.84 -15.46
CA ILE A 125 11.47 -14.64 -14.65
C ILE A 125 10.27 -13.81 -14.18
N THR A 126 9.09 -14.41 -14.15
CA THR A 126 7.89 -13.78 -13.58
C THR A 126 7.84 -13.99 -12.06
N HIS A 127 7.70 -12.88 -11.33
CA HIS A 127 7.55 -12.82 -9.88
C HIS A 127 6.19 -12.21 -9.53
N ARG A 128 5.70 -12.50 -8.31
CA ARG A 128 4.55 -11.80 -7.72
C ARG A 128 4.91 -11.36 -6.31
N VAL A 129 4.64 -10.09 -5.98
CA VAL A 129 4.78 -9.59 -4.61
C VAL A 129 3.87 -10.39 -3.68
N ARG A 130 4.44 -10.83 -2.55
CA ARG A 130 3.76 -11.52 -1.47
C ARG A 130 3.51 -10.57 -0.31
N ASP A 131 4.55 -9.82 0.06
CA ASP A 131 4.54 -8.92 1.20
C ASP A 131 5.60 -7.83 1.02
N LEU A 132 5.46 -6.74 1.76
CA LEU A 132 6.46 -5.68 1.88
C LEU A 132 6.97 -5.65 3.32
N VAL A 133 8.27 -5.50 3.50
CA VAL A 133 8.93 -5.45 4.82
C VAL A 133 9.48 -4.04 5.01
N PHE A 134 9.00 -3.35 6.04
CA PHE A 134 9.35 -1.97 6.37
C PHE A 134 10.21 -1.89 7.63
N SER A 135 10.89 -0.75 7.81
CA SER A 135 11.53 -0.40 9.07
C SER A 135 10.51 -0.26 10.20
N ALA A 136 10.96 -0.38 11.46
CA ALA A 136 10.10 -0.21 12.64
C ALA A 136 9.43 1.18 12.76
N ASN A 137 9.95 2.19 12.04
CA ASN A 137 9.41 3.55 11.99
C ASN A 137 8.51 3.80 10.77
N LEU A 138 8.31 2.79 9.91
CA LEU A 138 7.60 2.90 8.63
C LEU A 138 8.10 4.05 7.75
N ASP A 139 9.37 4.44 7.86
CA ASP A 139 9.99 5.51 7.07
C ASP A 139 10.73 4.98 5.83
N ARG A 140 10.90 3.66 5.75
CA ARG A 140 11.67 2.99 4.71
C ARG A 140 11.15 1.59 4.45
N LEU A 141 11.10 1.21 3.17
CA LEU A 141 10.97 -0.16 2.73
C LEU A 141 12.33 -0.84 2.79
N GLU A 142 12.41 -1.98 3.45
CA GLU A 142 13.66 -2.74 3.63
C GLU A 142 13.74 -3.92 2.67
N ALA A 143 12.61 -4.54 2.35
CA ALA A 143 12.57 -5.63 1.38
C ALA A 143 11.19 -5.79 0.71
N VAL A 144 11.22 -6.29 -0.53
CA VAL A 144 10.06 -6.83 -1.23
C VAL A 144 10.15 -8.35 -1.18
N GLU A 145 9.22 -8.99 -0.48
CA GLU A 145 9.09 -10.43 -0.55
C GLU A 145 8.22 -10.81 -1.74
N ALA A 146 8.79 -11.60 -2.65
CA ALA A 146 8.12 -12.08 -3.83
C ALA A 146 8.13 -13.61 -3.89
N LYS A 147 7.37 -14.15 -4.84
CA LYS A 147 7.41 -15.58 -5.20
C LYS A 147 7.60 -15.76 -6.69
N ARG A 148 8.34 -16.81 -7.06
CA ARG A 148 8.43 -17.38 -8.40
C ARG A 148 7.67 -18.71 -8.41
N GLY A 149 6.56 -18.76 -9.15
CA GLY A 149 5.69 -19.93 -9.14
C GLY A 149 5.04 -20.18 -7.76
N ALA A 150 4.70 -21.44 -7.46
CA ALA A 150 3.96 -21.79 -6.25
C ALA A 150 4.84 -21.90 -4.98
N PHE A 151 6.14 -22.19 -5.10
CA PHE A 151 6.94 -22.66 -3.95
C PHE A 151 8.26 -21.92 -3.70
N HIS A 152 8.72 -21.04 -4.59
CA HIS A 152 10.03 -20.40 -4.43
C HIS A 152 9.87 -18.94 -3.98
N ALA A 153 10.19 -18.68 -2.72
CA ALA A 153 10.27 -17.33 -2.18
C ALA A 153 11.58 -16.65 -2.64
N VAL A 154 11.51 -15.35 -2.95
CA VAL A 154 12.64 -14.51 -3.30
C VAL A 154 12.46 -13.18 -2.57
N THR A 155 13.54 -12.64 -2.03
CA THR A 155 13.53 -11.34 -1.35
C THR A 155 14.41 -10.38 -2.15
N PHE A 156 13.86 -9.22 -2.48
CA PHE A 156 14.58 -8.14 -3.14
C PHE A 156 14.79 -6.98 -2.16
N HIS A 157 15.99 -6.42 -2.16
CA HIS A 157 16.42 -5.29 -1.34
C HIS A 157 16.63 -4.05 -2.23
N PRO A 158 16.83 -2.86 -1.63
CA PRO A 158 17.27 -1.69 -2.39
C PRO A 158 18.50 -2.00 -3.24
N GLY A 159 18.40 -1.71 -4.55
CA GLY A 159 19.44 -2.00 -5.54
C GLY A 159 19.19 -3.25 -6.37
N ASP A 160 18.41 -4.21 -5.89
CA ASP A 160 18.10 -5.44 -6.65
C ASP A 160 17.06 -5.18 -7.75
N ILE A 161 16.11 -4.27 -7.49
CA ILE A 161 15.01 -3.93 -8.41
C ILE A 161 14.69 -2.43 -8.37
N GLU A 162 14.23 -1.90 -9.51
CA GLU A 162 13.64 -0.56 -9.59
C GLU A 162 12.14 -0.63 -9.27
N LEU A 163 11.73 -0.07 -8.13
CA LEU A 163 10.35 -0.17 -7.64
C LEU A 163 9.30 0.33 -8.62
N LEU A 164 9.58 1.45 -9.31
CA LEU A 164 8.59 2.05 -10.23
C LEU A 164 8.34 1.16 -11.45
N ALA A 165 9.34 0.35 -11.85
CA ALA A 165 9.20 -0.61 -12.94
C ALA A 165 8.32 -1.82 -12.57
N LEU A 166 7.96 -2.00 -11.29
CA LEU A 166 7.06 -3.06 -10.83
C LEU A 166 5.58 -2.74 -11.06
N ARG A 167 5.26 -1.47 -11.30
CA ARG A 167 3.89 -1.04 -11.57
C ARG A 167 3.44 -1.70 -12.86
N SER A 168 2.25 -2.29 -12.85
CA SER A 168 1.62 -2.63 -14.12
C SER A 168 1.08 -1.37 -14.78
N SER A 169 1.05 -1.38 -16.11
CA SER A 169 0.08 -0.56 -16.83
C SER A 169 -1.31 -0.86 -16.25
N PRO A 170 -2.18 0.16 -16.07
CA PRO A 170 -3.53 -0.07 -15.57
C PRO A 170 -4.17 -1.22 -16.35
N PRO A 171 -4.87 -2.18 -15.70
CA PRO A 171 -5.61 -3.16 -16.46
C PRO A 171 -6.51 -2.40 -17.42
N ALA A 172 -6.38 -2.68 -18.73
CA ALA A 172 -7.31 -2.18 -19.71
C ALA A 172 -8.71 -2.45 -19.16
N ARG A 173 -9.53 -1.39 -19.11
CA ARG A 173 -10.91 -1.41 -18.60
C ARG A 173 -11.55 -2.71 -19.11
N ALA A 174 -11.69 -3.70 -18.23
CA ALA A 174 -12.36 -4.92 -18.61
C ALA A 174 -13.82 -4.52 -18.77
N ASP A 175 -14.22 -4.25 -20.01
CA ASP A 175 -15.61 -4.10 -20.37
C ASP A 175 -16.32 -5.35 -19.87
N PHE A 176 -17.13 -5.18 -18.81
CA PHE A 176 -18.02 -6.20 -18.33
C PHE A 176 -19.05 -6.45 -19.44
N VAL A 177 -18.74 -7.37 -20.36
CA VAL A 177 -19.76 -8.05 -21.15
C VAL A 177 -20.63 -8.79 -20.14
N ARG A 178 -21.76 -8.16 -19.80
CA ARG A 178 -22.88 -8.82 -19.11
C ARG A 178 -23.37 -9.93 -20.01
N THR A 179 -22.83 -11.14 -19.87
CA THR A 179 -23.48 -12.33 -20.38
C THR A 179 -24.67 -12.63 -19.47
N ARG A 180 -25.82 -11.99 -19.74
CA ARG A 180 -27.11 -12.46 -19.26
C ARG A 180 -27.35 -13.82 -19.90
N VAL A 181 -27.15 -14.89 -19.14
CA VAL A 181 -27.74 -16.19 -19.48
C VAL A 181 -29.24 -16.05 -19.22
N ALA A 182 -30.00 -15.86 -20.29
CA ALA A 182 -31.44 -16.01 -20.26
C ALA A 182 -31.75 -17.48 -19.93
N LYS A 183 -32.41 -17.71 -18.79
CA LYS A 183 -33.05 -18.99 -18.49
C LYS A 183 -34.35 -19.00 -19.28
N ALA A 184 -34.42 -19.84 -20.32
CA ALA A 184 -35.67 -20.16 -20.98
C ALA A 184 -36.52 -21.05 -20.04
N LEU A 185 -37.80 -20.69 -19.92
CA LEU A 185 -38.89 -21.58 -19.49
C LEU A 185 -39.64 -22.00 -20.74
#